data_AF-K1U2Y5-F1
#
_entry.id   AF-K1U2Y5-F1
#
_cell.length_a   1.000
_cell.length_b   1.000
_cell.length_c   1.000
_cell.angle_alpha   90.00
_cell.angle_beta   90.00
_cell.angle_gamma   90.00
#
_symmetry.space_group_name_H-M   'P 1'
#
loop_
_entity.id
_entity.type
_entity.pdbx_description
1 polymer ?
#
loop_
_entity_poly.entity_id
_entity_poly.type
_entity_poly.pdbx_seq_one_letter_code
_entity_poly.pdbx_strand_id
1 'polypeptide(L)'
;MWSGNKKWVKGGSLYDFYLVEWAGVNPENGNPMWYRYNTNGEKVTTEDYSSTTPDDKVKCGNSLPDWTGGLQSDLSFKDFTLSFLFSYSIGGKIYNGDKVSLMSQGPTGTSWSVDMLDRWTPENPYTDVPRLTTSPKSSWTNSSNRFLVDRSYLRLKNITFSYNLPKSL
;
A
#
# COMPACT_ATOMS: atom_id res chain seq x y z
N MET A 1 -2.39 23.61 -1.07
CA MET A 1 -1.95 23.43 -2.48
C MET A 1 -1.94 21.94 -2.81
N TRP A 2 -2.44 21.51 -3.97
CA TRP A 2 -2.42 20.11 -4.39
C TRP A 2 -1.13 19.76 -5.13
N SER A 3 -0.62 18.54 -4.91
CA SER A 3 0.52 17.96 -5.63
C SER A 3 0.28 16.46 -5.83
N GLY A 4 -0.36 16.10 -6.95
CA GLY A 4 -0.74 14.72 -7.25
C GLY A 4 -1.63 14.10 -6.16
N ASN A 5 -1.15 13.00 -5.57
CA ASN A 5 -1.83 12.28 -4.46
C ASN A 5 -1.57 12.90 -3.07
N LYS A 6 -1.00 14.11 -3.00
CA LYS A 6 -0.68 14.83 -1.76
C LYS A 6 -1.33 16.21 -1.74
N LYS A 7 -1.62 16.71 -0.54
CA LYS A 7 -2.15 18.06 -0.32
C LYS A 7 -1.36 18.74 0.79
N TRP A 8 -0.85 19.93 0.50
CA TRP A 8 -0.18 20.77 1.49
C TRP A 8 -1.22 21.63 2.19
N VAL A 9 -1.29 21.45 3.51
CA VAL A 9 -2.21 22.14 4.42
C VAL A 9 -1.38 22.73 5.56
N LYS A 10 -1.76 23.90 6.06
CA LYS A 10 -1.09 24.54 7.21
C LYS A 10 -1.11 23.60 8.41
N GLY A 11 0.05 23.35 9.02
CA GLY A 11 0.20 22.39 10.13
C GLY A 11 0.27 20.92 9.71
N GLY A 12 0.10 20.61 8.42
CA GLY A 12 0.28 19.26 7.87
C GLY A 12 1.68 19.04 7.29
N SER A 13 1.98 17.79 6.97
CA SER A 13 3.25 17.43 6.32
C SER A 13 3.16 17.60 4.81
N LEU A 14 4.27 17.95 4.15
CA LEU A 14 4.37 17.94 2.69
C LEU A 14 4.17 16.54 2.07
N TYR A 15 4.27 15.51 2.90
CA TYR A 15 4.24 14.10 2.53
C TYR A 15 2.93 13.39 2.90
N ASP A 16 1.93 14.13 3.37
CA ASP A 16 0.59 13.60 3.66
C ASP A 16 -0.13 13.21 2.36
N PHE A 17 -0.59 11.97 2.29
CA PHE A 17 -1.41 11.47 1.19
C PHE A 17 -2.86 11.94 1.37
N TYR A 18 -3.43 12.47 0.30
CA TYR A 18 -4.84 12.82 0.22
C TYR A 18 -5.46 12.10 -0.98
N LEU A 19 -6.31 11.12 -0.69
CA LEU A 19 -6.88 10.19 -1.66
C LEU A 19 -8.36 9.96 -1.36
N VAL A 20 -9.09 9.53 -2.39
CA VAL A 20 -10.43 8.98 -2.20
C VAL A 20 -10.30 7.65 -1.46
N GLU A 21 -11.18 7.40 -0.49
CA GLU A 21 -11.18 6.14 0.25
C GLU A 21 -11.89 5.05 -0.56
N TRP A 22 -11.24 3.89 -0.65
CA TRP A 22 -11.80 2.66 -1.17
C TRP A 22 -12.86 2.11 -0.22
N ALA A 23 -14.03 1.76 -0.75
CA ALA A 23 -15.15 1.22 0.01
C ALA A 23 -15.37 -0.29 -0.23
N GLY A 24 -14.52 -0.94 -1.03
CA GLY A 24 -14.61 -2.37 -1.33
C GLY A 24 -15.25 -2.64 -2.68
N VAL A 25 -15.73 -3.87 -2.84
CA VAL A 25 -16.43 -4.36 -4.02
C VAL A 25 -17.88 -4.61 -3.64
N ASN A 26 -18.83 -4.15 -4.47
CA ASN A 26 -20.23 -4.48 -4.27
C ASN A 26 -20.43 -5.99 -4.54
N PRO A 27 -20.86 -6.80 -3.55
CA PRO A 27 -21.05 -8.23 -3.74
C PRO A 27 -22.15 -8.60 -4.74
N GLU A 28 -23.12 -7.72 -4.98
CA GLU A 28 -24.27 -8.00 -5.86
C GLU A 28 -23.90 -7.88 -7.35
N ASN A 29 -23.01 -6.95 -7.70
CA ASN A 29 -22.72 -6.61 -9.09
C ASN A 29 -21.22 -6.59 -9.43
N GLY A 30 -20.34 -6.75 -8.44
CA GLY A 30 -18.89 -6.77 -8.59
C GLY A 30 -18.22 -5.43 -8.84
N ASN A 31 -18.95 -4.32 -8.80
CA ASN A 31 -18.40 -3.00 -9.08
C ASN A 31 -17.49 -2.52 -7.94
N PRO A 32 -16.40 -1.83 -8.27
CA PRO A 32 -15.61 -1.10 -7.29
C PRO A 32 -16.44 0.02 -6.65
N MET A 33 -16.26 0.23 -5.34
CA MET A 33 -16.92 1.29 -4.59
C MET A 33 -15.90 2.22 -3.95
N TRP A 34 -16.27 3.50 -3.86
CA TRP A 34 -15.50 4.54 -3.17
C TRP A 34 -16.40 5.34 -2.24
N TYR A 35 -15.81 5.87 -1.18
CA TYR A 35 -16.51 6.82 -0.32
C TYR A 35 -16.44 8.24 -0.88
N ARG A 36 -17.55 8.95 -0.74
CA ARG A 36 -17.71 10.37 -1.04
C ARG A 36 -18.60 11.02 0.04
N TYR A 37 -18.72 12.33 0.02
CA TYR A 37 -19.61 13.06 0.91
C TYR A 37 -20.81 13.63 0.13
N ASN A 38 -22.00 13.54 0.71
CA ASN A 38 -23.20 14.15 0.14
C ASN A 38 -23.29 15.65 0.51
N THR A 39 -24.33 16.35 0.05
CA THR A 39 -24.54 17.77 0.37
C THR A 39 -24.74 18.05 1.86
N ASN A 40 -25.11 17.04 2.64
CA ASN A 40 -25.30 17.12 4.09
C ASN A 40 -23.99 16.82 4.86
N GLY A 41 -22.89 16.50 4.15
CA GLY A 41 -21.62 16.12 4.75
C GLY A 41 -21.55 14.67 5.24
N GLU A 42 -22.52 13.83 4.91
CA GLU A 42 -22.53 12.42 5.28
C GLU A 42 -21.70 11.58 4.31
N LYS A 43 -20.94 10.63 4.85
CA LYS A 43 -20.12 9.69 4.08
C LYS A 43 -21.03 8.64 3.43
N VAL A 44 -21.02 8.59 2.10
CA VAL A 44 -21.81 7.66 1.28
C VAL A 44 -20.92 6.93 0.28
N THR A 45 -21.34 5.78 -0.21
CA THR A 45 -20.62 5.01 -1.24
C THR A 45 -21.09 5.36 -2.65
N THR A 46 -20.18 5.30 -3.62
CA THR A 46 -20.48 5.45 -5.05
C THR A 46 -19.72 4.41 -5.87
N GLU A 47 -20.35 3.89 -6.92
CA GLU A 47 -19.73 3.01 -7.93
C GLU A 47 -19.24 3.78 -9.17
N ASP A 48 -19.49 5.09 -9.21
CA ASP A 48 -19.01 6.00 -10.26
C ASP A 48 -17.90 6.89 -9.70
N TYR A 49 -16.65 6.52 -9.96
CA TYR A 49 -15.50 7.29 -9.53
C TYR A 49 -15.50 8.72 -10.10
N SER A 50 -16.07 8.92 -11.30
CA SER A 50 -16.13 10.27 -11.92
C SER A 50 -17.04 11.23 -11.18
N SER A 51 -17.89 10.72 -10.29
CA SER A 51 -18.73 11.53 -9.40
C SER A 51 -17.97 12.09 -8.19
N THR A 52 -16.75 11.60 -7.92
CA THR A 52 -15.92 12.06 -6.80
C THR A 52 -15.24 13.40 -7.14
N THR A 53 -15.02 14.20 -6.13
CA THR A 53 -14.44 15.55 -6.21
C THR A 53 -13.16 15.63 -5.37
N PRO A 54 -12.31 16.66 -5.57
CA PRO A 54 -11.15 16.88 -4.70
C PRO A 54 -11.50 17.05 -3.21
N ASP A 55 -12.74 17.42 -2.88
CA ASP A 55 -13.21 17.58 -1.50
C ASP A 55 -13.58 16.23 -0.85
N ASP A 56 -13.81 15.19 -1.65
CA ASP A 56 -14.01 13.82 -1.17
C ASP A 56 -12.69 13.14 -0.73
N LYS A 57 -11.54 13.74 -1.06
CA LYS A 57 -10.23 13.21 -0.68
C LYS A 57 -9.89 13.54 0.77
N VAL A 58 -9.62 12.51 1.54
CA VAL A 58 -9.23 12.62 2.96
C VAL A 58 -7.76 12.29 3.16
N LYS A 59 -7.21 12.65 4.33
CA LYS A 59 -5.84 12.28 4.71
C LYS A 59 -5.78 10.76 4.95
N CYS A 60 -5.04 10.05 4.10
CA CYS A 60 -4.98 8.58 4.09
C CYS A 60 -3.65 8.01 4.63
N GLY A 61 -2.79 8.86 5.19
CA GLY A 61 -1.49 8.50 5.77
C GLY A 61 -0.40 9.49 5.38
N ASN A 62 0.83 9.18 5.75
CA ASN A 62 2.02 9.99 5.47
C ASN A 62 3.12 9.12 4.85
N SER A 63 3.94 9.66 3.95
CA SER A 63 5.08 8.94 3.39
C SER A 63 6.30 8.87 4.31
N LEU A 64 6.36 9.69 5.35
CA LEU A 64 7.44 9.70 6.33
C LEU A 64 7.22 8.56 7.34
N PRO A 65 8.28 7.81 7.70
CA PRO A 65 8.22 6.86 8.80
C PRO A 65 8.11 7.60 10.14
N ASP A 66 7.45 6.97 11.10
CA ASP A 66 7.35 7.48 12.47
C ASP A 66 8.67 7.25 13.22
N TRP A 67 9.34 6.11 12.96
CA TRP A 67 10.61 5.74 13.56
C TRP A 67 11.53 5.05 12.57
N THR A 68 12.82 5.34 12.63
CA THR A 68 13.86 4.62 11.89
C THR A 68 15.05 4.37 12.80
N GLY A 69 15.80 3.29 12.53
CA GLY A 69 16.95 2.96 13.34
C GLY A 69 17.65 1.68 12.91
N GLY A 70 18.54 1.22 13.76
CA GLY A 70 19.25 -0.04 13.58
C GLY A 70 19.68 -0.65 14.91
N LEU A 71 19.87 -1.96 14.90
CA LEU A 71 20.36 -2.74 16.02
C LEU A 71 21.63 -3.46 15.56
N GLN A 72 22.74 -3.23 16.24
CA GLN A 72 23.97 -3.98 16.06
C GLN A 72 24.29 -4.72 17.35
N SER A 73 24.68 -5.98 17.25
CA SER A 73 25.12 -6.77 18.39
C SER A 73 26.20 -7.76 17.99
N ASP A 74 27.14 -7.95 18.90
CA ASP A 74 28.22 -8.93 18.83
C ASP A 74 28.10 -9.85 20.04
N LEU A 75 27.79 -11.12 19.79
CA LEU A 75 27.65 -12.16 20.81
C LEU A 75 28.85 -13.08 20.74
N SER A 76 29.61 -13.16 21.83
CA SER A 76 30.81 -14.00 21.92
C SER A 76 30.62 -15.09 22.97
N PHE A 77 30.91 -16.33 22.58
CA PHE A 77 30.92 -17.49 23.48
C PHE A 77 32.09 -18.42 23.14
N LYS A 78 33.04 -18.55 24.07
CA LYS A 78 34.33 -19.23 23.84
C LYS A 78 35.02 -18.65 22.60
N ASP A 79 35.44 -19.51 21.68
CA ASP A 79 36.08 -19.14 20.42
C ASP A 79 35.09 -18.75 19.32
N PHE A 80 33.78 -18.77 19.60
CA PHE A 80 32.76 -18.40 18.63
C PHE A 80 32.29 -16.95 18.81
N THR A 81 32.09 -16.26 17.69
CA THR A 81 31.49 -14.93 17.65
C THR A 81 30.37 -14.91 16.61
N LEU A 82 29.21 -14.40 16.99
CA LEU A 82 28.08 -14.11 16.11
C LEU A 82 27.83 -12.60 16.13
N SER A 83 28.02 -11.96 15.00
CA SER A 83 27.74 -10.53 14.80
C SER A 83 26.54 -10.36 13.88
N PHE A 84 25.62 -9.47 14.23
CA PHE A 84 24.49 -9.13 13.37
C PHE A 84 24.20 -7.64 13.38
N LEU A 85 23.71 -7.16 12.23
CA LEU A 85 23.28 -5.79 12.02
C LEU A 85 21.88 -5.79 11.39
N PHE A 86 20.92 -5.21 12.09
CA PHE A 86 19.57 -4.95 11.58
C PHE A 86 19.37 -3.45 11.34
N SER A 87 18.54 -3.13 10.35
CA SER A 87 17.97 -1.79 10.13
C SER A 87 16.45 -1.89 10.09
N TYR A 88 15.75 -0.96 10.70
CA TYR A 88 14.28 -0.92 10.68
C TYR A 88 13.73 0.46 10.33
N SER A 89 12.51 0.45 9.83
CA SER A 89 11.64 1.62 9.65
C SER A 89 10.25 1.21 10.09
N ILE A 90 9.60 2.00 10.94
CA ILE A 90 8.24 1.74 11.43
C ILE A 90 7.36 2.91 11.01
N GLY A 91 6.20 2.56 10.46
CA GLY A 91 5.24 3.51 9.94
C GLY A 91 5.60 4.06 8.57
N GLY A 92 4.80 5.03 8.14
CA GLY A 92 4.82 5.57 6.80
C GLY A 92 4.13 4.66 5.79
N LYS A 93 3.68 5.26 4.70
CA LYS A 93 3.00 4.58 3.59
C LYS A 93 3.68 4.87 2.26
N ILE A 94 3.50 3.96 1.32
CA ILE A 94 3.89 4.18 -0.08
C ILE A 94 2.71 3.85 -0.98
N TYR A 95 2.52 4.66 -2.02
CA TYR A 95 1.54 4.37 -3.05
C TYR A 95 2.15 3.39 -4.06
N ASN A 96 1.59 2.18 -4.14
CA ASN A 96 2.12 1.09 -4.94
C ASN A 96 1.69 1.22 -6.41
N GLY A 97 2.45 2.01 -7.17
CA GLY A 97 2.22 2.20 -8.61
C GLY A 97 2.41 0.93 -9.44
N ASP A 98 3.31 0.04 -9.03
CA ASP A 98 3.53 -1.24 -9.72
C ASP A 98 2.29 -2.12 -9.62
N LYS A 99 1.65 -2.16 -8.44
CA LYS A 99 0.38 -2.87 -8.25
C LYS A 99 -0.72 -2.29 -9.10
N VAL A 100 -0.83 -0.96 -9.19
CA VAL A 100 -1.80 -0.30 -10.07
C VAL A 100 -1.59 -0.71 -11.53
N SER A 101 -0.33 -0.73 -11.99
CA SER A 101 0.03 -1.13 -13.36
C SER A 101 -0.34 -2.58 -13.65
N LEU A 102 0.01 -3.51 -12.75
CA LEU A 102 -0.28 -4.94 -12.91
C LEU A 102 -1.76 -5.29 -12.76
N MET A 103 -2.52 -4.49 -12.01
CA MET A 103 -3.98 -4.66 -11.89
C MET A 103 -4.73 -3.98 -13.03
N SER A 104 -4.09 -3.10 -13.80
CA SER A 104 -4.72 -2.39 -14.91
C SER A 104 -4.89 -3.31 -16.11
N GLN A 105 -5.94 -3.07 -16.91
CA GLN A 105 -6.17 -3.82 -18.14
C GLN A 105 -4.99 -3.70 -19.11
N GLY A 106 -4.30 -2.56 -19.12
CA GLY A 106 -3.21 -2.28 -20.04
C GLY A 106 -3.61 -2.42 -21.52
N PRO A 107 -2.64 -2.36 -22.45
CA PRO A 107 -2.85 -2.75 -23.83
C PRO A 107 -3.16 -4.24 -23.96
N THR A 108 -3.87 -4.62 -25.04
CA THR A 108 -4.13 -6.02 -25.37
C THR A 108 -2.82 -6.82 -25.42
N GLY A 109 -2.81 -7.99 -24.77
CA GLY A 109 -1.64 -8.86 -24.69
C GLY A 109 -0.74 -8.61 -23.47
N THR A 110 -1.10 -7.68 -22.58
CA THR A 110 -0.38 -7.46 -21.32
C THR A 110 -0.79 -8.49 -20.27
N SER A 111 0.19 -9.01 -19.52
CA SER A 111 -0.05 -9.85 -18.36
C SER A 111 -0.58 -9.04 -17.17
N TRP A 112 -1.46 -9.64 -16.37
CA TRP A 112 -2.00 -9.03 -15.15
C TRP A 112 -1.47 -9.68 -13.87
N SER A 113 -1.73 -9.03 -12.74
CA SER A 113 -1.49 -9.57 -11.40
C SER A 113 -2.26 -10.87 -11.17
N VAL A 114 -1.65 -11.81 -10.45
CA VAL A 114 -2.29 -13.08 -10.05
C VAL A 114 -3.56 -12.88 -9.22
N ASP A 115 -3.66 -11.78 -8.47
CA ASP A 115 -4.87 -11.37 -7.74
C ASP A 115 -6.13 -11.31 -8.63
N MET A 116 -5.98 -11.14 -9.94
CA MET A 116 -7.13 -11.13 -10.87
C MET A 116 -7.81 -12.50 -11.01
N LEU A 117 -7.16 -13.56 -10.52
CA LEU A 117 -7.76 -14.88 -10.36
C LEU A 117 -8.87 -14.86 -9.30
N ASP A 118 -8.72 -14.03 -8.26
CA ASP A 118 -9.68 -13.89 -7.15
C ASP A 118 -10.72 -12.79 -7.42
N ARG A 119 -10.89 -12.35 -8.67
CA ARG A 119 -11.88 -11.33 -9.04
C ARG A 119 -13.30 -11.74 -8.69
N TRP A 120 -14.16 -10.75 -8.62
CA TRP A 120 -15.57 -10.97 -8.40
C TRP A 120 -16.17 -11.78 -9.55
N THR A 121 -16.89 -12.83 -9.18
CA THR A 121 -17.81 -13.59 -10.04
C THR A 121 -19.06 -13.92 -9.23
N PRO A 122 -20.18 -14.34 -9.86
CA PRO A 122 -21.35 -14.80 -9.13
C PRO A 122 -21.05 -15.92 -8.11
N GLU A 123 -20.04 -16.75 -8.39
CA GLU A 123 -19.56 -17.84 -7.52
C GLU A 123 -18.54 -17.37 -6.47
N ASN A 124 -17.94 -16.19 -6.67
CA ASN A 124 -17.01 -15.54 -5.75
C ASN A 124 -17.41 -14.08 -5.46
N PRO A 125 -18.57 -13.84 -4.80
CA PRO A 125 -19.10 -12.50 -4.61
C PRO A 125 -18.41 -11.71 -3.48
N TYR A 126 -17.72 -12.39 -2.57
CA TYR A 126 -17.05 -11.79 -1.41
C TYR A 126 -15.53 -11.73 -1.62
N THR A 127 -15.09 -10.77 -2.42
CA THR A 127 -13.68 -10.52 -2.71
C THR A 127 -13.37 -9.03 -2.67
N ASP A 128 -12.11 -8.68 -2.44
CA ASP A 128 -11.65 -7.30 -2.61
C ASP A 128 -11.35 -6.99 -4.08
N VAL A 129 -11.27 -7.97 -4.97
CA VAL A 129 -10.90 -7.77 -6.37
C VAL A 129 -12.15 -7.57 -7.25
N PRO A 130 -12.38 -6.39 -7.84
CA PRO A 130 -13.61 -6.11 -8.57
C PRO A 130 -13.75 -6.94 -9.85
N ARG A 131 -14.97 -6.98 -10.39
CA ARG A 131 -15.20 -7.58 -11.70
C ARG A 131 -14.42 -6.83 -12.78
N LEU A 132 -14.11 -7.54 -13.86
CA LEU A 132 -13.53 -6.92 -15.05
C LEU A 132 -14.60 -6.07 -15.76
N THR A 133 -14.23 -4.86 -16.13
CA THR A 133 -15.11 -3.91 -16.82
C THR A 133 -14.29 -3.01 -17.72
N THR A 134 -14.80 -2.71 -18.91
CA THR A 134 -14.19 -1.72 -19.82
C THR A 134 -14.68 -0.30 -19.54
N SER A 135 -15.62 -0.13 -18.60
CA SER A 135 -16.16 1.18 -18.23
C SER A 135 -15.15 1.98 -17.42
N PRO A 136 -14.72 3.18 -17.88
CA PRO A 136 -13.77 4.01 -17.16
C PRO A 136 -14.32 4.51 -15.82
N LYS A 137 -15.66 4.65 -15.69
CA LYS A 137 -16.34 5.08 -14.46
C LYS A 137 -16.13 4.12 -13.29
N SER A 138 -16.05 2.84 -13.61
CA SER A 138 -15.90 1.74 -12.65
C SER A 138 -14.52 1.10 -12.80
N SER A 139 -13.51 1.87 -13.22
CA SER A 139 -12.13 1.39 -13.26
C SER A 139 -11.62 1.19 -11.84
N TRP A 140 -11.31 -0.06 -11.50
CA TRP A 140 -10.82 -0.44 -10.17
C TRP A 140 -9.41 0.07 -9.85
N THR A 141 -8.70 0.58 -10.86
CA THR A 141 -7.35 1.15 -10.72
C THR A 141 -7.34 2.66 -10.51
N ASN A 142 -8.51 3.29 -10.38
CA ASN A 142 -8.61 4.71 -10.04
C ASN A 142 -7.93 5.02 -8.70
N SER A 143 -7.31 6.22 -8.63
CA SER A 143 -6.44 6.61 -7.51
C SER A 143 -7.18 6.64 -6.18
N SER A 144 -6.89 5.70 -5.30
CA SER A 144 -7.54 5.55 -4.00
C SER A 144 -6.57 5.01 -2.96
N ASN A 145 -6.97 5.07 -1.69
CA ASN A 145 -6.15 4.54 -0.58
C ASN A 145 -5.93 3.02 -0.66
N ARG A 146 -6.66 2.28 -1.52
CA ARG A 146 -6.46 0.84 -1.75
C ARG A 146 -5.03 0.49 -2.11
N PHE A 147 -4.36 1.35 -2.87
CA PHE A 147 -2.98 1.13 -3.31
C PHE A 147 -1.95 1.73 -2.37
N LEU A 148 -2.36 2.27 -1.22
CA LEU A 148 -1.42 2.64 -0.16
C LEU A 148 -1.07 1.41 0.66
N VAL A 149 0.21 1.06 0.66
CA VAL A 149 0.75 -0.04 1.46
C VAL A 149 1.60 0.52 2.59
N ASP A 150 1.59 -0.19 3.72
CA ASP A 150 2.50 0.09 4.84
C ASP A 150 3.95 -0.11 4.39
N ARG A 151 4.84 0.79 4.84
CA ARG A 151 6.27 0.76 4.50
C ARG A 151 7.13 0.33 5.69
N SER A 152 6.54 -0.26 6.73
CA SER A 152 7.29 -0.75 7.86
C SER A 152 8.10 -1.98 7.45
N TYR A 153 9.36 -2.03 7.89
CA TYR A 153 10.22 -3.18 7.65
C TYR A 153 11.25 -3.35 8.75
N LEU A 154 11.70 -4.59 8.92
CA LEU A 154 12.92 -4.96 9.61
C LEU A 154 13.79 -5.72 8.62
N ARG A 155 15.04 -5.28 8.43
CA ARG A 155 15.97 -5.87 7.48
C ARG A 155 17.26 -6.26 8.18
N LEU A 156 17.62 -7.54 8.07
CA LEU A 156 18.98 -8.01 8.37
C LEU A 156 19.92 -7.49 7.28
N LYS A 157 20.87 -6.63 7.67
CA LYS A 157 21.88 -6.04 6.78
C LYS A 157 23.10 -6.93 6.66
N ASN A 158 23.55 -7.49 7.78
CA ASN A 158 24.69 -8.38 7.82
C ASN A 158 24.54 -9.39 8.97
N ILE A 159 25.03 -10.61 8.74
CA ILE A 159 25.22 -11.63 9.77
C ILE A 159 26.57 -12.31 9.51
N THR A 160 27.41 -12.37 10.54
CA THR A 160 28.73 -12.96 10.47
C THR A 160 28.90 -13.94 11.62
N PHE A 161 29.30 -15.17 11.31
CA PHE A 161 29.69 -16.17 12.30
C PHE A 161 31.17 -16.50 12.12
N SER A 162 31.92 -16.43 13.21
CA SER A 162 33.37 -16.62 13.23
C SER A 162 33.76 -17.62 14.31
N TYR A 163 34.81 -18.39 14.04
CA TYR A 163 35.44 -19.29 15.02
C TYR A 163 36.95 -19.04 15.05
N ASN A 164 37.50 -18.85 16.24
CA ASN A 164 38.93 -18.67 16.45
C ASN A 164 39.60 -20.04 16.63
N LEU A 165 40.46 -20.43 15.69
CA LEU A 165 41.24 -21.65 15.80
C LEU A 165 42.26 -21.54 16.95
N PRO A 166 42.34 -22.51 17.88
CA PRO A 166 43.35 -22.53 18.93
C PRO A 166 44.76 -22.54 18.35
N LYS A 167 45.69 -21.84 19.01
CA LYS A 167 47.10 -21.77 18.56
C LYS A 167 47.87 -23.08 18.74
N SER A 168 47.38 -24.00 19.57
CA SER A 168 47.92 -25.34 19.75
C SER A 168 46.87 -26.35 19.29
N LEU A 169 47.18 -27.10 18.25
CA LEU A 169 46.45 -28.31 17.83
C LEU A 169 46.96 -29.51 18.63
#